data_AF-A0A6M0ASE8-F1
#
_entry.id   AF-A0A6M0ASE8-F1
#
_cell.length_a   1.000
_cell.length_b   1.000
_cell.length_c   1.000
_cell.angle_alpha   90.00
_cell.angle_beta   90.00
_cell.angle_gamma   90.00
#
_symmetry.space_group_name_H-M   'P 1'
#
loop_
_entity.id
_entity.type
_entity.pdbx_description
1 polymer ?
#
loop_
_entity_poly.entity_id
_entity_poly.type
_entity_poly.pdbx_seq_one_letter_code
_entity_poly.pdbx_strand_id
1 'polypeptide(L)' 'MALKQSEDIPDQWILRCYESHGESANLSLVSDLGLKVVHPVDLLERPISVSEPSPDEKVVKIEPWKITSLAVKSIT' A
#
# COMPACT_ATOMS: atom_id res chain seq x y z
N MET A 1 -7.25 -8.75 6.01
CA MET A 1 -7.18 -7.48 5.24
C MET A 1 -7.65 -6.34 6.14
N ALA A 2 -7.06 -5.16 6.07
CA ALA A 2 -7.43 -4.01 6.89
C ALA A 2 -7.26 -2.68 6.14
N LEU A 3 -8.17 -1.73 6.38
CA LEU A 3 -8.05 -0.33 6.00
C LEU A 3 -8.34 0.51 7.26
N LYS A 4 -7.38 1.32 7.69
CA LYS A 4 -7.51 2.15 8.90
C LYS A 4 -6.77 3.47 8.74
N GLN A 5 -7.02 4.42 9.62
CA GLN A 5 -6.20 5.63 9.72
C GLN A 5 -4.80 5.26 10.24
N SER A 6 -3.80 6.04 9.83
CA SER A 6 -2.46 5.96 10.41
C SER A 6 -2.49 6.38 11.87
N GLU A 7 -1.63 5.76 12.68
CA GLU A 7 -1.48 6.09 14.10
C GLU A 7 -0.77 7.44 14.30
N ASP A 8 0.27 7.70 13.51
CA ASP A 8 1.17 8.84 13.71
C ASP A 8 0.93 9.98 12.72
N ILE A 9 0.38 9.70 11.53
CA ILE A 9 0.30 10.66 10.43
C ILE A 9 -1.16 11.02 10.15
N PRO A 10 -1.59 12.26 10.49
CA PRO A 10 -2.94 12.74 10.16
C PRO A 10 -3.23 12.66 8.66
N ASP A 11 -4.50 12.42 8.34
CA ASP A 11 -5.02 12.34 6.96
C ASP A 11 -4.35 11.26 6.08
N GLN A 12 -3.62 10.33 6.71
CA GLN A 12 -3.09 9.14 6.07
C GLN A 12 -3.90 7.91 6.47
N TRP A 13 -4.04 7.00 5.52
CA TRP A 13 -4.65 5.70 5.74
C TRP A 13 -3.63 4.61 5.46
N ILE A 14 -3.79 3.48 6.14
CA ILE A 14 -3.00 2.28 5.98
C ILE A 14 -3.88 1.19 5.40
N LEU A 15 -3.52 0.72 4.20
CA LEU A 15 -4.09 -0.44 3.55
C LEU A 15 -3.17 -1.64 3.75
N ARG A 16 -3.66 -2.69 4.42
CA ARG A 16 -2.96 -3.95 4.60
C ARG A 16 -3.68 -5.10 3.91
N CYS A 17 -3.00 -5.70 2.95
CA CYS A 17 -3.45 -6.88 2.20
C CYS A 17 -2.37 -7.96 2.21
N TYR A 18 -2.73 -9.15 1.75
CA TYR A 18 -1.80 -10.26 1.63
C TYR A 18 -2.15 -11.09 0.40
N GLU A 19 -1.16 -11.76 -0.14
CA GLU A 19 -1.33 -12.75 -1.20
C GLU A 19 -1.72 -14.10 -0.57
N SER A 20 -2.77 -14.75 -1.08
CA SER A 20 -3.41 -15.92 -0.44
C SER A 20 -3.31 -17.23 -1.24
N HIS A 21 -2.72 -17.20 -2.43
CA HIS A 21 -2.63 -18.36 -3.33
C HIS A 21 -1.22 -18.94 -3.44
N GLY A 22 -0.21 -18.27 -2.90
CA GLY A 22 1.19 -18.66 -3.03
C GLY A 22 1.79 -18.31 -4.39
N GLU A 23 1.22 -17.34 -5.10
CA GLU A 23 1.63 -16.90 -6.44
C GLU A 23 1.87 -15.39 -6.44
N SER A 24 2.81 -14.88 -7.24
CA SER A 24 3.00 -13.43 -7.33
C SER A 24 1.74 -12.75 -7.89
N ALA A 25 1.35 -11.62 -7.31
CA ALA A 25 0.15 -10.88 -7.68
C ALA A 25 0.44 -9.40 -7.94
N ASN A 26 -0.38 -8.79 -8.79
CA ASN A 26 -0.32 -7.36 -9.10
C ASN A 26 -1.47 -6.65 -8.40
N LEU A 27 -1.17 -5.76 -7.46
CA LEU A 27 -2.15 -4.96 -6.76
C LEU A 27 -2.33 -3.60 -7.46
N SER A 28 -3.56 -3.29 -7.84
CA SER A 28 -3.97 -1.95 -8.23
C SER A 28 -5.06 -1.44 -7.28
N LEU A 29 -5.00 -0.17 -6.91
CA LEU A 29 -5.99 0.47 -6.05
C LEU A 29 -6.86 1.42 -6.89
N VAL A 30 -8.16 1.14 -6.89
CA VAL A 30 -9.19 2.04 -7.42
C VAL A 30 -10.05 2.49 -6.25
N SER A 31 -10.29 3.80 -6.14
CA SER A 31 -10.98 4.38 -4.99
C SER A 31 -11.94 5.48 -5.41
N ASP A 32 -13.20 5.37 -4.96
CA ASP A 32 -14.21 6.42 -5.12
C ASP A 32 -13.94 7.64 -4.21
N LEU A 33 -13.10 7.45 -3.18
CA LEU A 33 -12.66 8.50 -2.26
C LEU A 33 -11.38 9.21 -2.73
N GLY A 34 -10.90 8.91 -3.96
CA GLY A 34 -9.67 9.50 -4.49
C GLY A 34 -8.38 9.06 -3.79
N LEU A 35 -8.42 7.96 -3.03
CA LEU A 35 -7.24 7.42 -2.35
C LEU A 35 -6.25 6.83 -3.37
N LYS A 36 -4.99 7.23 -3.27
CA LYS A 36 -3.89 6.68 -4.06
C LYS A 36 -2.79 6.14 -3.16
N VAL A 37 -2.09 5.11 -3.63
CA VAL A 37 -0.90 4.57 -2.97
C VAL A 37 0.21 5.61 -3.00
N VAL A 38 0.82 5.87 -1.85
CA VAL A 38 1.91 6.83 -1.69
C VAL A 38 3.25 6.10 -1.60
N HIS A 39 3.37 5.17 -0.66
CA HIS A 39 4.56 4.35 -0.47
C HIS A 39 4.25 3.10 0.37
N PRO A 40 5.08 2.05 0.27
CA PRO A 40 5.01 0.92 1.19
C PRO A 40 5.52 1.27 2.58
N VAL A 41 4.90 0.65 3.59
CA VAL A 41 5.27 0.81 5.00
C VAL A 41 5.47 -0.56 5.65
N ASP A 42 6.22 -0.58 6.75
CA ASP A 42 6.37 -1.77 7.58
C ASP A 42 5.13 -2.01 8.47
N LEU A 43 5.21 -2.99 9.36
CA LEU A 43 4.10 -3.30 10.28
C LEU A 43 3.80 -2.19 11.28
N LEU A 44 4.78 -1.32 11.53
CA LEU A 44 4.74 -0.18 12.44
C LEU A 44 4.53 1.14 11.68
N GLU A 45 4.03 1.07 10.44
CA GLU A 45 3.69 2.21 9.59
C GLU A 45 4.87 3.10 9.19
N ARG A 46 6.09 2.59 9.34
CA ARG A 46 7.30 3.33 8.97
C ARG A 46 7.54 3.16 7.47
N PRO A 47 7.89 4.23 6.74
CA PRO A 47 8.24 4.13 5.34
C PRO A 47 9.36 3.11 5.12
N ILE A 48 9.15 2.18 4.20
CA ILE A 48 10.22 1.29 3.75
C ILE A 48 10.95 2.04 2.65
N SER A 49 12.25 2.25 2.82
CA SER A 49 13.12 2.80 1.77
C SER A 49 13.19 1.80 0.62
N VAL A 50 12.24 1.91 -0.31
CA VAL A 50 12.33 1.21 -1.59
C VAL A 50 13.08 2.14 -2.53
N SER A 51 14.16 1.63 -3.11
CA SER A 51 14.86 2.26 -4.23
C SER A 51 13.83 2.48 -5.34
N GLU A 52 13.41 3.73 -5.48
CA GLU A 52 12.56 4.31 -6.53
C GLU A 52 11.33 3.49 -6.97
N PRO A 53 10.12 3.88 -6.55
CA PRO A 53 8.96 3.54 -7.35
C PRO A 53 9.08 4.25 -8.70
N SER A 54 9.12 3.48 -9.78
CA SER A 54 9.17 4.04 -11.13
C SER A 54 7.97 4.98 -11.35
N PRO A 55 8.09 6.06 -12.14
CA PRO A 55 7.05 7.10 -12.29
C PRO A 55 5.68 6.61 -12.78
N ASP A 56 5.57 5.35 -13.20
CA ASP A 56 4.37 4.70 -13.75
C ASP A 56 3.65 3.74 -12.76
N GLU A 57 4.04 3.69 -11.49
CA GLU A 57 3.51 2.73 -10.49
C GLU A 57 2.03 2.94 -10.10
N LYS A 58 1.12 2.49 -10.98
CA LYS A 58 -0.27 2.15 -10.60
C LYS A 58 -0.40 0.73 -10.04
N VAL A 59 0.64 -0.08 -10.16
CA VAL A 59 0.59 -1.52 -9.88
C VAL A 59 1.74 -1.92 -8.96
N VAL A 60 1.41 -2.36 -7.75
CA VAL A 60 2.37 -2.88 -6.76
C VAL A 60 2.46 -4.40 -6.93
N LYS A 61 3.66 -4.92 -7.23
CA LYS A 61 3.87 -6.37 -7.26
C LYS A 61 4.00 -6.93 -5.84
N ILE A 62 3.21 -7.94 -5.52
CA ILE A 62 3.20 -8.66 -4.25
C ILE A 62 3.73 -10.08 -4.49
N GLU A 63 4.69 -10.49 -3.67
CA GLU A 63 5.27 -11.84 -3.74
C GLU A 63 4.36 -12.89 -3.06
N PRO A 64 4.51 -14.19 -3.40
CA PRO A 64 3.77 -15.28 -2.75
C PRO A 64 3.73 -15.16 -1.23
N TRP A 65 2.54 -15.31 -0.64
CA TRP A 65 2.31 -15.26 0.81
C TRP A 65 2.71 -13.94 1.51
N LYS A 66 3.11 -12.90 0.76
CA LYS A 66 3.60 -11.66 1.34
C LYS A 66 2.44 -10.84 1.89
N ILE A 67 2.61 -10.39 3.13
CA ILE A 67 1.77 -9.34 3.72
C ILE A 67 2.37 -8.00 3.31
N THR A 68 1.55 -7.15 2.69
CA THR A 68 1.92 -5.82 2.20
C THR A 68 1.11 -4.77 2.93
N SER A 69 1.79 -3.78 3.50
CA SER A 69 1.17 -2.59 4.10
C SER A 69 1.55 -1.36 3.27
N LEU A 70 0.55 -0.55 2.93
CA LEU A 70 0.70 0.61 2.06
C LEU A 70 0.11 1.83 2.75
N ALA A 71 0.86 2.93 2.72
CA ALA A 71 0.33 4.24 2.98
C ALA A 71 -0.49 4.71 1.77
N VAL A 72 -1.73 5.15 2.03
CA VAL A 72 -2.61 5.73 1.02
C VAL A 72 -3.14 7.09 1.48
N LYS A 73 -3.30 8.04 0.55
CA LYS A 73 -3.82 9.39 0.83
C LYS A 73 -4.79 9.82 -0.26
N SER A 74 -5.76 10.66 0.10
CA SER A 74 -6.59 11.34 -0.89
C SER A 74 -5.73 12.36 -1.62
N ILE A 75 -5.69 12.28 -2.95
CA ILE A 75 -5.04 13.30 -3.77
C ILE A 75 -6.15 14.03 -4.51
N THR A 76 -6.53 15.19 -3.96
CA THR A 76 -7.48 16.12 -4.57
C THR A 76 -6.79 16.98 -5.62
#